data_AF-A0A370R4N9-F1
#
_entry.id   AF-A0A370R4N9-F1
#
_cell.length_a   1.000
_cell.length_b   1.000
_cell.length_c   1.000
_cell.angle_alpha   90.00
_cell.angle_beta   90.00
_cell.angle_gamma   90.00
#
_symmetry.space_group_name_H-M   'P 1'
#
loop_
_entity.id
_entity.type
_entity.pdbx_description
1 polymer ?
#
loop_
_entity_poly.entity_id
_entity_poly.type
_entity_poly.pdbx_seq_one_letter_code
_entity_poly.pdbx_strand_id
1 'polypeptide(L)'
;MAAVIMWTKKAAKQLMSIDMRYRKAIQKKVNALSTFPDVTLDIKKLQYTDDQYRIRVGDYRVIFRVDDDDPVVCSIEIVKRRTSKTYYMEEPASCIYTPDPIPVSVTARDWTMSEKIQYITDVHGKPQFVVLPVEDYHTLLEGDHDESWEDVPYTASDDDQETIPSDVINIMIDEDVSLLAAWRIYSGMSQYDVAEQLGTTQSAVSQWEAVDSRPQKKTREKLAALYGCRPSQMLL
;
A
#
# COMPACT_ATOMS: atom_id res chain seq x y z
N MET A 1 12.41 -2.70 -22.24
CA MET A 1 13.16 -3.19 -21.07
C MET A 1 12.13 -3.64 -20.05
N ALA A 2 12.35 -4.76 -19.35
CA ALA A 2 11.40 -5.24 -18.36
C ALA A 2 11.80 -4.74 -16.98
N ALA A 3 10.88 -4.08 -16.26
CA ALA A 3 11.10 -3.67 -14.89
C ALA A 3 11.00 -4.87 -13.94
N VAL A 4 11.89 -4.93 -12.96
CA VAL A 4 11.86 -5.93 -11.89
C VAL A 4 10.95 -5.43 -10.78
N ILE A 5 9.96 -6.22 -10.40
CA ILE A 5 8.98 -5.83 -9.38
C ILE A 5 9.28 -6.55 -8.07
N MET A 6 9.39 -5.77 -6.99
CA MET A 6 9.66 -6.23 -5.64
C MET A 6 8.56 -5.74 -4.70
N TRP A 7 8.13 -6.58 -3.76
CA TRP A 7 7.14 -6.24 -2.73
C TRP A 7 7.82 -6.09 -1.38
N THR A 8 7.59 -5.01 -0.65
CA THR A 8 7.97 -5.00 0.77
C THR A 8 7.14 -6.02 1.54
N LYS A 9 7.69 -6.58 2.62
CA LYS A 9 6.95 -7.46 3.53
C LYS A 9 5.72 -6.78 4.09
N LYS A 10 5.82 -5.48 4.39
CA LYS A 10 4.66 -4.65 4.75
C LYS A 10 3.56 -4.73 3.69
N ALA A 11 3.87 -4.44 2.44
CA ALA A 11 2.89 -4.47 1.35
C ALA A 11 2.33 -5.88 1.13
N ALA A 12 3.15 -6.92 1.24
CA ALA A 12 2.72 -8.32 1.15
C ALA A 12 1.73 -8.70 2.27
N LYS A 13 2.00 -8.31 3.52
CA LYS A 13 1.07 -8.50 4.65
C LYS A 13 -0.24 -7.76 4.45
N GLN A 14 -0.17 -6.50 4.01
CA GLN A 14 -1.36 -5.71 3.66
C GLN A 14 -2.16 -6.42 2.56
N LEU A 15 -1.50 -6.92 1.51
CA LEU A 15 -2.16 -7.70 0.46
C LEU A 15 -2.85 -8.96 1.00
N MET A 16 -2.20 -9.69 1.90
CA MET A 16 -2.79 -10.90 2.52
C MET A 16 -3.98 -10.62 3.43
N SER A 17 -4.13 -9.41 3.97
CA SER A 17 -5.30 -9.04 4.77
C SER A 17 -6.53 -8.68 3.94
N ILE A 18 -6.35 -8.47 2.63
CA ILE A 18 -7.42 -8.12 1.68
C ILE A 18 -8.14 -9.40 1.21
N ASP A 19 -9.40 -9.32 0.80
CA ASP A 19 -10.11 -10.47 0.20
C ASP A 19 -9.46 -10.94 -1.12
N MET A 20 -9.43 -12.26 -1.34
CA MET A 20 -8.78 -12.92 -2.47
C MET A 20 -9.15 -12.32 -3.84
N ARG A 21 -10.41 -11.86 -4.01
CA ARG A 21 -10.87 -11.26 -5.27
C ARG A 21 -10.08 -10.01 -5.62
N TYR A 22 -9.81 -9.16 -4.63
CA TYR A 22 -9.05 -7.93 -4.82
C TYR A 22 -7.54 -8.20 -4.86
N ARG A 23 -7.04 -9.24 -4.17
CA ARG A 23 -5.63 -9.65 -4.30
C ARG A 23 -5.26 -9.94 -5.74
N LYS A 24 -6.06 -10.76 -6.45
CA LYS A 24 -5.85 -11.09 -7.86
C LYS A 24 -5.95 -9.87 -8.79
N ALA A 25 -6.86 -8.93 -8.49
CA ALA A 25 -6.96 -7.69 -9.26
C ALA A 25 -5.73 -6.80 -9.09
N ILE A 26 -5.22 -6.67 -7.86
CA ILE A 26 -4.00 -5.92 -7.53
C ILE A 26 -2.80 -6.58 -8.19
N GLN A 27 -2.63 -7.89 -8.02
CA GLN A 27 -1.58 -8.69 -8.63
C GLN A 27 -1.50 -8.48 -10.15
N LYS A 28 -2.64 -8.58 -10.85
CA LYS A 28 -2.71 -8.35 -12.30
C LYS A 28 -2.25 -6.95 -12.71
N LYS A 29 -2.60 -5.93 -11.93
CA LYS A 29 -2.22 -4.54 -12.19
C LYS A 29 -0.75 -4.28 -11.88
N VAL A 30 -0.22 -4.88 -10.82
CA VAL A 30 1.20 -4.79 -10.46
C VAL A 30 2.06 -5.51 -11.49
N ASN A 31 1.68 -6.71 -11.95
CA ASN A 31 2.43 -7.42 -12.99
C ASN A 31 2.50 -6.66 -14.32
N ALA A 32 1.51 -5.83 -14.61
CA ALA A 32 1.55 -4.95 -15.79
C ALA A 32 2.63 -3.85 -15.69
N LEU A 33 3.17 -3.56 -14.50
CA LEU A 33 4.32 -2.64 -14.33
C LEU A 33 5.63 -3.19 -14.90
N SER A 34 5.70 -4.48 -15.24
CA SER A 34 6.89 -5.05 -15.88
C SER A 34 7.22 -4.37 -17.22
N THR A 35 6.25 -3.75 -17.90
CA THR A 35 6.44 -3.01 -19.16
C THR A 35 6.60 -1.49 -18.93
N PHE A 36 6.75 -1.04 -17.69
CA PHE A 36 6.93 0.39 -17.38
C PHE A 36 8.15 0.97 -18.13
N PRO A 37 8.07 2.19 -18.70
CA PRO A 37 7.01 3.20 -18.57
C PRO A 37 5.86 3.11 -19.59
N ASP A 38 5.91 2.19 -20.55
CA ASP A 38 4.92 2.07 -21.63
C ASP A 38 3.66 1.30 -21.18
N VAL A 39 2.99 1.82 -20.14
CA VAL A 39 1.84 1.17 -19.50
C VAL A 39 0.63 2.10 -19.46
N THR A 40 -0.50 1.65 -20.00
CA THR A 40 -1.79 2.34 -19.89
C THR A 40 -2.45 1.99 -18.55
N LEU A 41 -1.92 2.55 -17.46
CA LEU A 41 -2.44 2.38 -16.10
C LEU A 41 -2.74 3.75 -15.48
N ASP A 42 -3.69 3.81 -14.54
CA ASP A 42 -3.97 5.02 -13.74
C ASP A 42 -2.87 5.20 -12.70
N ILE A 43 -1.70 5.60 -13.21
CA ILE A 43 -0.48 5.90 -12.46
C ILE A 43 -0.38 7.41 -12.35
N LYS A 44 -0.25 7.91 -11.12
CA LYS A 44 0.13 9.30 -10.86
C LYS A 44 1.39 9.34 -10.02
N LYS A 45 2.29 10.27 -10.35
CA LYS A 45 3.44 10.61 -9.51
C LYS A 45 2.96 11.38 -8.29
N LEU A 46 3.48 11.07 -7.11
CA LEU A 46 3.15 11.80 -5.88
C LEU A 46 3.97 13.12 -5.83
N GLN A 47 3.34 14.22 -5.43
CA GLN A 47 3.94 15.57 -5.53
C GLN A 47 5.08 15.84 -4.53
N TYR A 48 5.17 15.08 -3.43
CA TYR A 48 6.09 15.35 -2.32
C TYR A 48 7.37 14.48 -2.31
N THR A 49 7.55 13.64 -3.33
CA THR A 49 8.67 12.69 -3.41
C THR A 49 9.06 12.47 -4.87
N ASP A 50 10.36 12.42 -5.15
CA ASP A 50 10.84 12.38 -6.54
C ASP A 50 10.62 11.02 -7.22
N ASP A 51 10.43 9.94 -6.45
CA ASP A 51 10.47 8.58 -6.98
C ASP A 51 9.26 7.71 -6.61
N GLN A 52 8.25 8.28 -5.94
CA GLN A 52 7.02 7.54 -5.59
C GLN A 52 5.89 7.80 -6.56
N TYR A 53 5.25 6.69 -6.91
CA TYR A 53 4.14 6.61 -7.82
C TYR A 53 2.99 5.88 -7.15
N ARG A 54 1.79 6.10 -7.69
CA ARG A 54 0.59 5.52 -7.16
C ARG A 54 -0.28 4.96 -8.27
N ILE A 55 -0.71 3.72 -8.10
CA ILE A 55 -1.66 3.01 -8.96
C ILE A 55 -3.03 2.93 -8.30
N ARG A 56 -4.07 3.27 -9.05
CA ARG A 56 -5.46 3.02 -8.66
C ARG A 56 -5.89 1.60 -9.08
N VAL A 57 -6.38 0.82 -8.13
CA VAL A 57 -6.96 -0.51 -8.36
C VAL A 57 -8.32 -0.60 -7.68
N GLY A 58 -9.37 -0.09 -8.33
CA GLY A 58 -10.72 -0.02 -7.77
C GLY A 58 -10.76 0.83 -6.50
N ASP A 59 -11.06 0.19 -5.36
CA ASP A 59 -11.05 0.79 -4.03
C ASP A 59 -9.72 0.65 -3.29
N TYR A 60 -8.67 0.19 -3.98
CA TYR A 60 -7.33 0.12 -3.43
C TYR A 60 -6.39 1.07 -4.14
N ARG A 61 -5.42 1.56 -3.37
CA ARG A 61 -4.33 2.41 -3.83
C ARG A 61 -3.03 1.70 -3.52
N VAL A 62 -2.23 1.46 -4.55
CA VAL A 62 -0.90 0.85 -4.41
C VAL A 62 0.14 1.93 -4.61
N ILE A 63 0.98 2.15 -3.60
CA ILE A 63 2.09 3.10 -3.66
C ILE A 63 3.37 2.31 -3.89
N PHE A 64 4.15 2.73 -4.88
CA PHE A 64 5.40 2.09 -5.24
C PHE A 64 6.47 3.12 -5.55
N ARG A 65 7.72 2.75 -5.30
CA ARG A 65 8.91 3.51 -5.69
C ARG A 65 9.47 2.92 -6.99
N VAL A 66 10.00 3.79 -7.85
CA VAL A 66 10.77 3.38 -9.02
C VAL A 66 12.20 3.86 -8.84
N ASP A 67 13.15 2.92 -8.85
CA ASP A 67 14.57 3.24 -8.88
C ASP A 67 15.04 3.18 -10.35
N ASP A 68 15.63 4.27 -10.87
CA ASP A 68 16.14 4.40 -12.25
C ASP A 68 17.43 3.59 -12.51
N ASP A 69 17.64 2.50 -11.77
CA ASP A 69 18.74 1.57 -11.95
C ASP A 69 18.56 0.72 -13.23
N ASP A 70 19.64 0.08 -13.71
CA ASP A 70 19.59 -0.91 -14.78
C ASP A 70 19.74 -2.32 -14.17
N PRO A 71 18.66 -3.14 -14.07
CA PRO A 71 17.29 -2.91 -14.56
C PRO A 71 16.41 -2.07 -13.61
N VAL A 72 15.39 -1.40 -14.15
CA VAL A 72 14.45 -0.57 -13.39
C VAL A 72 13.75 -1.40 -12.30
N VAL A 73 13.83 -0.96 -11.04
CA VAL A 73 13.21 -1.66 -9.91
C VAL A 73 11.97 -0.92 -9.44
N CYS A 74 10.83 -1.61 -9.48
CA CYS A 74 9.57 -1.15 -8.91
C CYS A 74 9.36 -1.79 -7.53
N SER A 75 9.53 -1.01 -6.46
CA SER A 75 9.33 -1.47 -5.08
C SER A 75 7.93 -1.10 -4.59
N ILE A 76 7.04 -2.07 -4.41
CA ILE A 76 5.71 -1.87 -3.85
C ILE A 76 5.82 -1.67 -2.34
N GLU A 77 5.51 -0.48 -1.84
CA GLU A 77 5.71 -0.13 -0.44
C GLU A 77 4.45 -0.26 0.41
N ILE A 78 3.29 0.16 -0.13
CA ILE A 78 2.04 0.27 0.64
C ILE A 78 0.82 -0.05 -0.22
N VAL A 79 -0.13 -0.79 0.37
CA VAL A 79 -1.51 -0.93 -0.14
C VAL A 79 -2.48 -0.25 0.83
N LYS A 80 -3.22 0.75 0.36
CA LYS A 80 -4.26 1.46 1.10
C LYS A 80 -5.65 1.12 0.58
N ARG A 81 -6.65 1.20 1.43
CA ARG A 81 -8.07 1.02 1.09
C ARG A 81 -8.79 2.36 1.08
N ARG A 82 -9.67 2.56 0.12
CA ARG A 82 -10.52 3.74 0.03
C ARG A 82 -11.52 3.74 1.18
N THR A 83 -11.68 4.88 1.83
CA THR A 83 -12.83 5.12 2.69
C THR A 83 -13.91 5.86 1.91
N SER A 84 -15.15 5.45 2.13
CA SER A 84 -16.32 6.18 1.64
C SER A 84 -16.72 7.30 2.60
N LYS A 85 -15.80 7.81 3.43
CA LYS A 85 -16.07 8.97 4.29
C LYS A 85 -16.18 10.19 3.38
N THR A 86 -17.37 10.33 2.79
CA THR A 86 -17.84 11.59 2.24
C THR A 86 -17.83 12.57 3.39
N TYR A 87 -17.03 13.62 3.26
CA TYR A 87 -16.99 14.73 4.21
C TYR A 87 -18.41 15.21 4.47
N TYR A 88 -18.95 14.89 5.65
CA TYR A 88 -19.91 15.77 6.27
C TYR A 88 -19.07 16.86 6.91
N MET A 89 -18.98 18.02 6.27
CA MET A 89 -18.69 19.23 7.02
C MET A 89 -19.85 19.39 8.00
N GLU A 90 -19.68 18.95 9.25
CA GLU A 90 -20.66 19.28 10.28
C GLU A 90 -20.71 20.80 10.36
N GLU A 91 -21.86 21.38 10.00
CA GLU A 91 -22.11 22.81 10.18
C GLU A 91 -21.80 23.13 11.64
N PRO A 92 -20.85 24.04 11.96
CA PRO A 92 -20.67 24.44 13.35
C PRO A 92 -22.01 25.01 13.82
N ALA A 93 -22.56 24.39 14.87
CA ALA A 93 -23.83 24.77 15.45
C ALA A 93 -23.92 26.30 15.55
N SER A 94 -24.98 26.86 14.95
CA SER A 94 -25.32 28.28 14.89
C SER A 94 -24.73 29.09 16.05
N CYS A 95 -23.60 29.76 15.81
CA CYS A 95 -23.01 30.66 16.77
C CYS A 95 -23.77 31.99 16.68
N ILE A 96 -24.77 32.17 17.54
CA ILE A 96 -25.27 33.50 17.89
C ILE A 96 -24.17 34.20 18.71
N TYR A 97 -23.21 34.80 18.02
CA TYR A 97 -22.16 35.61 18.62
C TYR A 97 -22.57 37.09 18.57
N THR A 98 -22.86 37.68 19.74
CA THR A 98 -22.90 39.12 19.95
C THR A 98 -21.50 39.56 20.40
N PRO A 99 -20.79 40.42 19.65
CA PRO A 99 -19.43 40.79 20.00
C PRO A 99 -19.41 41.86 21.10
N ASP A 100 -18.82 41.53 22.26
CA ASP A 100 -18.21 42.52 23.15
C ASP A 100 -16.73 42.68 22.76
N PRO A 101 -16.16 43.90 22.73
CA PRO A 101 -14.81 44.13 22.24
C PRO A 101 -13.77 44.15 23.37
N ILE A 102 -12.90 43.15 23.47
CA ILE A 102 -11.65 43.28 24.25
C ILE A 102 -10.52 42.44 23.62
N PRO A 103 -9.22 42.69 23.93
CA PRO A 103 -8.22 43.04 22.94
C PRO A 103 -7.18 41.94 22.74
N VAL A 104 -6.37 42.17 21.71
CA VAL A 104 -5.38 41.28 21.13
C VAL A 104 -4.24 40.93 22.11
N SER A 105 -4.00 39.63 22.31
CA SER A 105 -2.65 39.05 22.32
C SER A 105 -2.74 37.54 22.10
N VAL A 106 -2.31 37.12 20.90
CA VAL A 106 -2.33 35.77 20.33
C VAL A 106 -1.10 34.98 20.79
N THR A 107 -1.25 33.68 21.09
CA THR A 107 -0.31 32.62 20.64
C THR A 107 -0.98 31.24 20.72
N ALA A 108 -1.46 30.72 19.58
CA ALA A 108 -1.63 29.29 19.34
C ALA A 108 -1.54 28.99 17.84
N ARG A 109 -0.41 28.38 17.48
CA ARG A 109 0.03 27.76 16.22
C ARG A 109 -0.99 27.67 15.07
N ASP A 110 -0.56 28.26 13.97
CA ASP A 110 -1.20 28.47 12.66
C ASP A 110 -1.63 27.19 11.93
N TRP A 111 -2.92 27.11 11.62
CA TRP A 111 -3.45 26.43 10.43
C TRP A 111 -4.07 27.50 9.54
N THR A 112 -3.32 28.03 8.58
CA THR A 112 -3.85 29.00 7.61
C THR A 112 -4.53 28.24 6.46
N MET A 113 -5.75 27.76 6.67
CA MET A 113 -6.72 27.78 5.57
C MET A 113 -6.99 29.26 5.31
N SER A 114 -6.61 29.74 4.13
CA SER A 114 -6.74 31.12 3.66
C SER A 114 -8.05 31.75 4.16
N GLU A 115 -7.95 32.88 4.88
CA GLU A 115 -9.03 33.66 5.50
C GLU A 115 -10.07 34.27 4.52
N LYS A 116 -10.27 33.71 3.32
CA LYS A 116 -11.07 34.32 2.24
C LYS A 116 -12.04 33.36 1.55
N ILE A 117 -12.75 32.55 2.32
CA ILE A 117 -13.93 31.85 1.79
C ILE A 117 -15.12 32.83 1.83
N GLN A 118 -15.72 33.14 0.68
CA GLN A 118 -16.91 34.01 0.62
C GLN A 118 -18.17 33.17 0.37
N TYR A 119 -19.26 33.51 1.05
CA TYR A 119 -20.54 32.84 0.88
C TYR A 119 -21.52 33.75 0.15
N ILE A 120 -22.25 33.19 -0.82
CA ILE A 120 -23.37 33.84 -1.49
C ILE A 120 -24.64 33.24 -0.88
N THR A 121 -25.43 34.08 -0.23
CA THR A 121 -26.65 33.68 0.48
C THR A 121 -27.91 34.00 -0.31
N ASP A 122 -29.00 33.32 0.03
CA ASP A 122 -30.34 33.65 -0.46
C ASP A 122 -30.97 34.85 0.28
N VAL A 123 -32.22 35.17 -0.10
CA VAL A 123 -32.99 36.27 0.49
C VAL A 123 -33.30 36.10 1.99
N HIS A 124 -33.13 34.89 2.52
CA HIS A 124 -33.29 34.57 3.94
C HIS A 124 -31.95 34.48 4.68
N GLY A 125 -30.84 34.81 4.02
CA GLY A 125 -29.50 34.76 4.59
C GLY A 125 -28.90 33.34 4.66
N LYS A 126 -29.52 32.35 4.02
CA LYS A 126 -28.99 30.98 3.98
C LYS A 126 -27.94 30.85 2.88
N PRO A 127 -26.71 30.37 3.15
CA PRO A 127 -25.70 30.15 2.12
C PRO A 127 -26.20 29.18 1.04
N GLN A 128 -26.10 29.58 -0.23
CA GLN A 128 -26.40 28.73 -1.39
C GLN A 128 -25.16 28.39 -2.21
N PHE A 129 -24.17 29.30 -2.25
CA PHE A 129 -22.91 29.07 -2.97
C PHE A 129 -21.73 29.54 -2.14
N VAL A 130 -20.57 28.96 -2.41
CA VAL A 130 -19.28 29.35 -1.82
C VAL A 130 -18.31 29.73 -2.93
N VAL A 131 -17.64 30.87 -2.78
CA VAL A 131 -16.56 31.31 -3.65
C VAL A 131 -15.25 30.94 -2.98
N LEU A 132 -14.53 30.04 -3.65
CA LEU A 132 -13.27 29.49 -3.18
C LEU A 132 -12.14 30.02 -4.08
N PRO A 133 -10.99 30.45 -3.51
CA PRO A 133 -9.81 30.77 -4.30
C PRO A 133 -9.47 29.65 -5.27
N VAL A 134 -8.98 30.01 -6.46
CA VAL A 134 -8.72 29.04 -7.53
C VAL A 134 -7.72 27.96 -7.10
N GLU A 135 -6.71 28.31 -6.30
CA GLU A 135 -5.73 27.37 -5.72
C GLU A 135 -6.38 26.36 -4.78
N ASP A 136 -7.28 26.82 -3.90
CA ASP A 136 -8.03 25.97 -2.99
C ASP A 136 -9.03 25.08 -3.74
N TYR A 137 -9.65 25.61 -4.81
CA TYR A 137 -10.51 24.84 -5.71
C TYR A 137 -9.74 23.75 -6.46
N HIS A 138 -8.53 24.05 -6.95
CA HIS A 138 -7.65 23.04 -7.53
C HIS A 138 -7.31 21.95 -6.50
N THR A 139 -7.01 22.33 -5.26
CA THR A 139 -6.75 21.39 -4.17
C THR A 139 -7.95 20.46 -3.92
N LEU A 140 -9.17 21.01 -3.87
CA LEU A 140 -10.40 20.20 -3.73
C LEU A 140 -10.69 19.33 -4.97
N LEU A 141 -10.44 19.85 -6.17
CA LEU A 141 -10.66 19.14 -7.43
C LEU A 141 -9.68 18.00 -7.66
N GLU A 142 -8.46 18.10 -7.13
CA GLU A 142 -7.49 17.02 -7.21
C GLU A 142 -7.99 15.72 -6.56
N GLY A 143 -9.09 15.78 -5.78
CA GLY A 143 -10.07 14.69 -5.62
C GLY A 143 -9.53 13.44 -4.96
N ASP A 144 -8.32 13.54 -4.43
CA ASP A 144 -7.51 12.46 -3.93
C ASP A 144 -6.79 12.94 -2.67
N HIS A 145 -7.52 13.66 -1.83
CA HIS A 145 -7.09 13.98 -0.47
C HIS A 145 -6.61 12.68 0.18
N ASP A 146 -5.36 12.69 0.63
CA ASP A 146 -4.69 11.54 1.24
C ASP A 146 -5.49 10.97 2.43
N GLU A 147 -6.34 11.80 3.03
CA GLU A 147 -7.28 11.49 4.12
C GLU A 147 -8.43 10.52 3.74
N SER A 148 -8.76 10.37 2.45
CA SER A 148 -9.78 9.42 1.95
C SER A 148 -9.26 7.98 1.81
N TRP A 149 -8.04 7.73 2.28
CA TRP A 149 -7.37 6.43 2.20
C TRP A 149 -6.90 6.00 3.58
N GLU A 150 -7.44 4.87 4.04
CA GLU A 150 -7.01 4.26 5.29
C GLU A 150 -5.99 3.16 5.01
N ASP A 151 -5.07 2.98 5.96
CA ASP A 151 -4.16 1.84 5.95
C ASP A 151 -4.94 0.55 6.10
N VAL A 152 -4.56 -0.43 5.29
CA VAL A 152 -5.10 -1.78 5.44
C VAL A 152 -4.50 -2.39 6.74
N PRO A 153 -5.34 -2.97 7.62
CA PRO A 153 -4.86 -3.48 8.90
C PRO A 153 -3.81 -4.59 8.69
N TYR A 154 -2.67 -4.46 9.33
CA TYR A 154 -1.60 -5.46 9.33
C TYR A 154 -0.81 -5.41 10.64
N THR A 155 -0.05 -6.46 10.91
CA THR A 155 0.86 -6.55 12.05
C THR A 155 2.27 -6.11 11.64
N ALA A 156 2.70 -4.96 12.16
CA ALA A 156 4.04 -4.45 11.93
C ALA A 156 5.11 -5.39 12.50
N SER A 157 6.26 -5.44 11.82
CA SER A 157 7.41 -6.28 12.19
C SER A 157 8.72 -5.59 11.82
N ASP A 158 9.79 -5.98 12.49
CA ASP A 158 11.13 -5.41 12.28
C ASP A 158 11.65 -5.63 10.85
N ASP A 159 11.10 -6.61 10.13
CA ASP A 159 11.47 -6.99 8.78
C ASP A 159 10.53 -6.45 7.69
N ASP A 160 9.65 -5.50 8.01
CA ASP A 160 8.67 -4.93 7.08
C ASP A 160 9.30 -4.30 5.82
N GLN A 161 10.55 -3.86 5.91
CA GLN A 161 11.31 -3.26 4.80
C GLN A 161 12.02 -4.29 3.91
N GLU A 162 11.99 -5.58 4.27
CA GLU A 162 12.52 -6.60 3.38
C GLU A 162 11.66 -6.75 2.14
N THR A 163 12.32 -7.03 1.01
CA THR A 163 11.65 -7.17 -0.28
C THR A 163 11.49 -8.63 -0.66
N ILE A 164 10.39 -8.96 -1.33
CA ILE A 164 10.08 -10.29 -1.86
C ILE A 164 9.80 -10.11 -3.36
N PRO A 165 10.37 -10.93 -4.25
CA PRO A 165 10.08 -10.85 -5.68
C PRO A 165 8.59 -10.99 -5.98
N SER A 166 8.08 -10.22 -6.94
CA SER A 166 6.65 -10.28 -7.31
C SER A 166 6.23 -11.67 -7.79
N ASP A 167 7.13 -12.43 -8.43
CA ASP A 167 6.85 -13.81 -8.87
C ASP A 167 6.56 -14.76 -7.70
N VAL A 168 7.25 -14.60 -6.57
CA VAL A 168 6.99 -15.40 -5.37
C VAL A 168 5.61 -15.07 -4.79
N ILE A 169 5.27 -13.77 -4.72
CA ILE A 169 3.94 -13.33 -4.27
C ILE A 169 2.85 -13.80 -5.25
N ASN A 170 3.14 -13.82 -6.55
CA ASN A 170 2.22 -14.31 -7.57
C ASN A 170 1.88 -15.78 -7.35
N ILE A 171 2.90 -16.63 -7.22
CA ILE A 171 2.73 -18.06 -6.94
C ILE A 171 1.91 -18.27 -5.66
N MET A 172 2.21 -17.51 -4.60
CA MET A 172 1.49 -17.60 -3.34
C MET A 172 -0.01 -17.34 -3.49
N ILE A 173 -0.40 -16.36 -4.33
CA ILE A 173 -1.81 -15.99 -4.57
C ILE A 173 -2.50 -16.95 -5.54
N ASP A 174 -1.80 -17.38 -6.58
CA ASP A 174 -2.36 -18.19 -7.66
C ASP A 174 -2.59 -19.64 -7.21
N GLU A 175 -1.63 -20.21 -6.50
CA GLU A 175 -1.66 -21.59 -5.98
C GLU A 175 -2.26 -21.67 -4.57
N ASP A 176 -2.56 -20.54 -3.93
CA ASP A 176 -3.08 -20.45 -2.55
C ASP A 176 -2.23 -21.23 -1.53
N VAL A 177 -0.91 -21.05 -1.63
CA VAL A 177 0.09 -21.73 -0.79
C VAL A 177 0.74 -20.78 0.20
N SER A 178 1.47 -21.32 1.19
CA SER A 178 2.27 -20.49 2.09
C SER A 178 3.42 -19.79 1.35
N LEU A 179 3.92 -18.68 1.90
CA LEU A 179 5.06 -17.97 1.33
C LEU A 179 6.30 -18.87 1.21
N LEU A 180 6.50 -19.78 2.17
CA LEU A 180 7.59 -20.75 2.12
C LEU A 180 7.46 -21.73 0.94
N ALA A 181 6.25 -22.25 0.71
CA ALA A 181 5.97 -23.11 -0.43
C ALA A 181 6.11 -22.35 -1.76
N ALA A 182 5.73 -21.08 -1.80
CA ALA A 182 5.92 -20.23 -2.96
C ALA A 182 7.40 -20.05 -3.32
N TRP A 183 8.29 -19.87 -2.34
CA TRP A 183 9.75 -19.83 -2.55
C TRP A 183 10.29 -21.15 -3.11
N ARG A 184 9.77 -22.30 -2.64
CA ARG A 184 10.15 -23.61 -3.19
C ARG A 184 9.75 -23.73 -4.65
N ILE A 185 8.52 -23.38 -5.00
CA ILE A 185 7.99 -23.45 -6.37
C ILE A 185 8.74 -22.49 -7.29
N TYR A 186 9.03 -21.27 -6.81
CA TYR A 186 9.84 -20.29 -7.52
C TYR A 186 11.25 -20.82 -7.81
N SER A 187 11.83 -21.58 -6.88
CA SER A 187 13.13 -22.24 -7.06
C SER A 187 13.06 -23.49 -7.95
N GLY A 188 11.88 -23.89 -8.42
CA GLY A 188 11.67 -25.05 -9.29
C GLY A 188 11.86 -26.40 -8.60
N MET A 189 11.84 -26.46 -7.27
CA MET A 189 12.10 -27.68 -6.50
C MET A 189 10.81 -28.39 -6.09
N SER A 190 10.80 -29.71 -6.08
CA SER A 190 9.73 -30.48 -5.42
C SER A 190 9.98 -30.57 -3.92
N GLN A 191 8.95 -30.93 -3.14
CA GLN A 191 9.11 -31.19 -1.70
C GLN A 191 10.09 -32.34 -1.43
N TYR A 192 10.22 -33.27 -2.38
CA TYR A 192 11.17 -34.38 -2.30
C TYR A 192 12.61 -33.89 -2.48
N ASP A 193 12.87 -33.03 -3.48
CA ASP A 193 14.22 -32.51 -3.76
C ASP A 193 14.75 -31.71 -2.57
N VAL A 194 13.89 -30.89 -1.95
CA VAL A 194 14.24 -30.13 -0.73
C VAL A 194 14.54 -31.09 0.43
N ALA A 195 13.76 -32.16 0.57
CA ALA A 195 13.97 -33.16 1.61
C ALA A 195 15.32 -33.88 1.44
N GLU A 196 15.65 -34.27 0.21
CA GLU A 196 16.92 -34.91 -0.13
C GLU A 196 18.10 -33.97 0.16
N GLN A 197 18.04 -32.71 -0.30
CA GLN A 197 19.12 -31.74 -0.11
C GLN A 197 19.34 -31.36 1.36
N LEU A 198 18.28 -31.36 2.18
CA LEU A 198 18.37 -31.06 3.61
C LEU A 198 18.57 -32.29 4.50
N GLY A 199 18.59 -33.50 3.93
CA GLY A 199 18.67 -34.75 4.67
C GLY A 199 17.49 -34.97 5.62
N THR A 200 16.27 -34.60 5.18
CA THR A 200 15.02 -34.74 5.94
C THR A 200 13.99 -35.57 5.17
N THR A 201 12.75 -35.65 5.65
CA THR A 201 11.67 -36.36 4.98
C THR A 201 10.76 -35.39 4.21
N GLN A 202 10.16 -35.85 3.11
CA GLN A 202 9.15 -35.08 2.36
C GLN A 202 7.99 -34.62 3.27
N SER A 203 7.57 -35.48 4.20
CA SER A 203 6.54 -35.14 5.18
C SER A 203 6.94 -33.99 6.09
N ALA A 204 8.21 -33.89 6.48
CA ALA A 204 8.70 -32.77 7.28
C ALA A 204 8.63 -31.45 6.50
N VAL A 205 9.02 -31.46 5.22
CA VAL A 205 8.91 -30.29 4.32
C VAL A 205 7.44 -29.86 4.16
N SER A 206 6.53 -30.80 3.93
CA SER A 206 5.09 -30.52 3.85
C SER A 206 4.54 -29.89 5.15
N GLN A 207 4.99 -30.36 6.32
CA GLN A 207 4.60 -29.77 7.61
C GLN A 207 5.17 -28.36 7.81
N TRP A 208 6.36 -28.07 7.28
CA TRP A 208 6.94 -26.72 7.30
C TRP A 208 6.21 -25.76 6.37
N GLU A 209 5.66 -26.27 5.27
CA GLU A 209 4.94 -25.50 4.24
C GLU A 209 3.47 -25.23 4.56
N ALA A 210 2.91 -25.79 5.64
CA ALA A 210 1.54 -25.50 6.03
C ALA A 210 1.36 -24.01 6.38
N VAL A 211 0.18 -23.44 6.06
CA VAL A 211 -0.09 -21.99 6.14
C VAL A 211 0.19 -21.40 7.53
N ASP A 212 -0.18 -22.12 8.60
CA ASP A 212 0.03 -21.68 9.98
C ASP A 212 1.36 -22.17 10.59
N SER A 213 2.19 -22.83 9.80
CA SER A 213 3.45 -23.40 10.27
C SER A 213 4.56 -22.35 10.33
N ARG A 214 5.31 -22.37 11.43
CA ARG A 214 6.50 -21.53 11.62
C ARG A 214 7.69 -22.41 11.95
N PRO A 215 8.48 -22.83 10.94
CA PRO A 215 9.63 -23.69 11.15
C PRO A 215 10.66 -23.05 12.09
N GLN A 216 11.40 -23.91 12.80
CA GLN A 216 12.46 -23.45 13.69
C GLN A 216 13.48 -22.57 12.95
N LYS A 217 14.08 -21.61 13.66
CA LYS A 217 15.05 -20.67 13.08
C LYS A 217 16.16 -21.39 12.30
N LYS A 218 16.71 -22.48 12.86
CA LYS A 218 17.73 -23.31 12.21
C LYS A 218 17.25 -23.92 10.88
N THR A 219 16.00 -24.37 10.82
CA THR A 219 15.42 -24.92 9.59
C THR A 219 15.24 -23.84 8.53
N ARG A 220 14.80 -22.64 8.94
CA ARG A 220 14.67 -21.49 8.02
C ARG A 220 16.00 -21.05 7.46
N GLU A 221 17.07 -21.04 8.25
CA GLU A 221 18.42 -20.73 7.78
C GLU A 221 18.90 -21.74 6.72
N LYS A 222 18.62 -23.03 6.90
CA LYS A 222 18.94 -24.06 5.91
C LYS A 222 18.14 -23.89 4.60
N LEU A 223 16.83 -23.64 4.72
CA LEU A 223 15.97 -23.36 3.56
C LEU A 223 16.42 -22.07 2.84
N ALA A 224 16.94 -21.09 3.58
CA ALA A 224 17.33 -19.78 3.05
C ALA A 224 18.59 -19.88 2.22
N ALA A 225 19.57 -20.63 2.73
CA ALA A 225 20.74 -21.01 1.96
C ALA A 225 20.36 -21.79 0.69
N LEU A 226 19.30 -22.59 0.73
CA LEU A 226 18.85 -23.41 -0.40
C LEU A 226 18.17 -22.59 -1.51
N TYR A 227 17.25 -21.71 -1.14
CA TYR A 227 16.49 -20.89 -2.09
C TYR A 227 17.20 -19.58 -2.48
N GLY A 228 18.34 -19.27 -1.86
CA GLY A 228 19.09 -18.04 -2.14
C GLY A 228 18.41 -16.77 -1.61
N CYS A 229 17.59 -16.89 -0.57
CA CYS A 229 16.88 -15.76 0.04
C CYS A 229 17.22 -15.64 1.54
N ARG A 230 16.70 -14.60 2.22
CA ARG A 230 16.88 -14.40 3.66
C ARG A 230 15.81 -15.17 4.44
N PRO A 231 16.11 -15.67 5.66
CA PRO A 231 15.12 -16.40 6.48
C PRO A 231 13.85 -15.60 6.80
N SER A 232 13.96 -14.27 6.83
CA SER A 232 12.89 -13.31 7.10
C SER A 232 11.98 -13.10 5.87
N GLN A 233 12.48 -13.31 4.64
CA GLN A 233 11.70 -13.21 3.39
C GLN A 233 10.73 -14.38 3.17
N MET A 234 10.76 -15.43 4.00
CA MET A 234 9.95 -16.64 3.81
C MET A 234 8.65 -16.67 4.59
N LEU A 235 8.45 -15.74 5.53
CA LEU A 235 7.29 -15.70 6.40
C LEU A 235 6.67 -14.31 6.38
N LEU A 236 5.33 -14.25 6.46
CA LEU A 236 4.58 -13.03 6.72
C LEU A 236 4.17 -12.94 8.20
#